data_AF-A0A7S3KNW0-F1
#
_entry.id   AF-A0A7S3KNW0-F1
#
_cell.length_a   1.000
_cell.length_b   1.000
_cell.length_c   1.000
_cell.angle_alpha   90.00
_cell.angle_beta   90.00
_cell.angle_gamma   90.00
#
_symmetry.space_group_name_H-M   'P 1'
#
loop_
_entity.id
_entity.type
_entity.pdbx_description
1 polymer ?
#
loop_
_entity_poly.entity_id
_entity_poly.type
_entity_poly.pdbx_seq_one_letter_code
_entity_poly.pdbx_strand_id
1 'polypeptide(L)'
;AVRRKEGVLEKKSSGFMVGWQKRYFKIRCTRNFLLSYHKIEKKNEEPQGILNIGNIKKVASNGDKKFTIDYDGSKKFEIRTKSKNETKEWVDALNFLMDIKDKIGNVGDERSSSINSYFSTDSPIVEESQAIKNKNKKSYLYSNVGKDELMGIMSEEDSSGIIQGTRDHKQSESILKATGIYDYISNIPKNLRNSRVMYGFLDKPNRTRLKIPKKRWVFLISSR
;
A
#
# COMPACT_ATOMS: atom_id res chain seq x y z
N ALA A 1 11.31 -0.96 -8.92
CA ALA A 1 10.03 -0.87 -8.20
C ALA A 1 10.20 -0.11 -6.89
N VAL A 2 9.91 1.19 -6.86
CA VAL A 2 9.95 1.99 -5.62
C VAL A 2 8.62 1.81 -4.90
N ARG A 3 8.44 0.66 -4.23
CA ARG A 3 7.16 0.37 -3.56
C ARG A 3 7.00 1.10 -2.23
N ARG A 4 8.10 1.40 -1.52
CA ARG A 4 8.11 2.12 -0.23
C ARG A 4 9.45 2.82 -0.05
N LYS A 5 9.45 4.13 0.18
CA LYS A 5 10.63 4.89 0.63
C LYS A 5 10.29 5.58 1.95
N GLU A 6 11.14 5.39 2.94
CA GLU A 6 11.00 5.99 4.26
C GLU A 6 12.39 6.31 4.84
N GLY A 7 12.49 7.33 5.68
CA GLY A 7 13.77 7.79 6.20
C GLY A 7 13.67 9.05 7.05
N VAL A 8 14.71 9.31 7.84
CA VAL A 8 14.81 10.53 8.66
C VAL A 8 15.46 11.63 7.83
N LEU A 9 14.71 12.72 7.60
CA LEU A 9 15.15 13.90 6.86
C LEU A 9 15.00 15.16 7.72
N GLU A 10 15.65 16.26 7.32
CA GLU A 10 15.49 17.55 7.97
C GLU A 10 14.58 18.46 7.15
N LYS A 11 13.45 18.85 7.72
CA LYS A 11 12.50 19.78 7.11
C LYS A 11 12.70 21.18 7.69
N LYS A 12 12.72 22.21 6.83
CA LYS A 12 12.70 23.60 7.31
C LYS A 12 11.32 23.93 7.91
N SER A 13 11.33 24.50 9.11
CA SER A 13 10.14 25.04 9.78
C SER A 13 9.60 26.23 8.99
N SER A 14 8.27 26.37 8.91
CA SER A 14 7.58 27.48 8.26
C SER A 14 7.19 28.61 9.24
N GLY A 15 7.44 28.42 10.54
CA GLY A 15 7.08 29.41 11.58
C GLY A 15 8.16 30.45 11.83
N PHE A 16 7.86 31.39 12.74
CA PHE A 16 8.72 32.53 13.12
C PHE A 16 10.14 32.12 13.55
N MET A 17 10.29 30.94 14.19
CA MET A 17 11.59 30.32 14.41
C MET A 17 11.95 29.38 13.25
N VAL A 18 12.60 29.94 12.23
CA VAL A 18 13.08 29.23 11.05
C VAL A 18 14.26 28.34 11.44
N GLY A 19 13.97 27.07 11.75
CA GLY A 19 14.98 26.05 12.06
C GLY A 19 14.80 24.79 11.22
N TRP A 20 15.88 24.01 11.10
CA TRP A 20 15.83 22.67 10.53
C TRP A 20 15.34 21.68 11.58
N GLN A 21 14.32 20.90 11.26
CA GLN A 21 13.71 19.94 12.17
C GLN A 21 13.80 18.54 11.59
N LYS A 22 14.41 17.61 12.33
CA LYS A 22 14.44 16.20 11.94
C LYS A 22 13.04 15.60 12.02
N ARG A 23 12.61 14.93 10.96
CA ARG A 23 11.30 14.29 10.81
C ARG A 23 11.47 12.95 10.10
N TYR A 24 10.63 11.98 10.47
CA TYR A 24 10.57 10.70 9.79
C TYR A 24 9.58 10.80 8.62
N PHE A 25 10.08 10.76 7.40
CA PHE A 25 9.28 10.81 6.17
C PHE A 25 8.96 9.40 5.69
N LYS A 26 7.76 9.23 5.13
CA LYS A 26 7.28 7.96 4.59
C LYS A 26 6.37 8.19 3.39
N ILE A 27 6.67 7.51 2.29
CA ILE A 27 5.77 7.42 1.14
C ILE A 27 4.81 6.25 1.36
N ARG A 28 3.51 6.52 1.23
CA ARG A 28 2.44 5.53 1.23
C ARG A 28 1.80 5.48 -0.15
N CYS A 29 1.99 4.37 -0.85
CA CYS A 29 1.31 4.09 -2.12
C CYS A 29 -0.08 3.51 -1.83
N THR A 30 -1.01 4.38 -1.39
CA THR A 30 -2.45 4.12 -1.41
C THR A 30 -3.04 4.70 -2.71
N ARG A 31 -4.36 4.86 -2.80
CA ARG A 31 -5.03 5.46 -3.97
C ARG A 31 -4.44 6.80 -4.41
N ASN A 32 -4.04 7.61 -3.42
CA ASN A 32 -3.72 9.02 -3.61
C ASN A 32 -2.25 9.34 -3.32
N PHE A 33 -1.33 8.37 -3.48
CA PHE A 33 0.13 8.50 -3.24
C PHE A 33 0.49 9.58 -2.20
N LEU A 34 0.63 9.20 -0.93
CA LEU A 34 0.81 10.16 0.16
C LEU A 34 2.26 10.22 0.62
N LEU A 35 2.78 11.43 0.82
CA LEU A 35 4.01 11.67 1.55
C LEU A 35 3.65 12.18 2.95
N SER A 36 3.92 11.39 3.99
CA SER A 36 3.68 11.79 5.37
C SER A 36 4.99 12.04 6.12
N TYR A 37 4.97 12.93 7.11
CA TYR A 37 6.09 13.12 8.02
C TYR A 37 5.67 13.13 9.50
N HIS A 38 6.50 12.54 10.35
CA HIS A 38 6.26 12.34 11.79
C HIS A 38 7.39 12.94 12.62
N LYS A 39 7.12 13.23 13.90
CA LYS A 39 8.18 13.37 14.90
C LYS A 39 8.91 12.02 15.02
N ILE A 40 10.24 12.03 15.19
CA ILE A 40 11.06 10.80 15.18
C ILE A 40 10.58 9.81 16.25
N GLU A 41 10.31 10.30 17.46
CA GLU A 41 9.84 9.49 18.61
C GLU A 41 8.46 8.87 18.39
N LYS A 42 7.65 9.47 17.50
CA LYS A 42 6.23 9.17 17.29
C LYS A 42 5.97 8.62 15.88
N LYS A 43 6.90 7.83 15.34
CA LYS A 43 6.82 7.30 13.96
C LYS A 43 5.60 6.40 13.68
N ASN A 44 4.96 5.87 14.72
CA ASN A 44 3.78 5.00 14.62
C ASN A 44 2.47 5.71 14.99
N GLU A 45 2.53 6.99 15.37
CA GLU A 45 1.35 7.80 15.68
C GLU A 45 0.88 8.58 14.44
N GLU A 46 -0.09 9.46 14.63
CA GLU A 46 -0.59 10.35 13.58
C GLU A 46 0.54 11.21 12.98
N PRO A 47 0.54 11.39 11.65
CA PRO A 47 1.52 12.23 10.97
C PRO A 47 1.33 13.71 11.34
N GLN A 48 2.44 14.41 11.51
CA GLN A 48 2.42 15.87 11.72
C GLN A 48 2.03 16.62 10.43
N GLY A 49 2.23 15.99 9.28
CA GLY A 49 1.71 16.50 8.01
C GLY A 49 1.64 15.40 6.96
N ILE A 50 0.69 15.57 6.06
CA ILE A 50 0.43 14.69 4.91
C ILE A 50 0.40 15.58 3.67
N LEU A 51 1.14 15.18 2.65
CA LEU A 51 1.12 15.79 1.33
C LEU A 51 0.57 14.78 0.34
N ASN A 52 -0.48 15.16 -0.39
CA ASN A 52 -0.92 14.41 -1.55
C ASN A 52 0.09 14.62 -2.68
N ILE A 53 0.78 13.58 -3.13
CA ILE A 53 1.80 13.69 -4.18
C ILE A 53 1.18 14.24 -5.47
N GLY A 54 -0.11 13.98 -5.72
CA GLY A 54 -0.83 14.54 -6.86
C GLY A 54 -0.93 16.07 -6.87
N ASN A 55 -0.74 16.73 -5.72
CA ASN A 55 -0.77 18.20 -5.58
C ASN A 55 0.64 18.82 -5.58
N ILE A 56 1.69 17.99 -5.68
CA ILE A 56 3.06 18.47 -5.85
C ILE A 56 3.19 18.99 -7.29
N LYS A 57 3.64 20.24 -7.43
CA LYS A 57 3.86 20.87 -8.73
C LYS A 57 5.26 20.60 -9.26
N LYS A 58 6.25 20.59 -8.38
CA LYS A 58 7.66 20.40 -8.76
C LYS A 58 8.46 19.84 -7.59
N VAL A 59 9.39 18.93 -7.90
CA VAL A 59 10.46 18.50 -7.00
C VAL A 59 11.80 18.81 -7.67
N ALA A 60 12.68 19.54 -6.97
CA ALA A 60 13.97 19.96 -7.53
C ALA A 60 15.11 19.77 -6.52
N SER A 61 16.24 19.23 -6.98
CA SER A 61 17.47 19.15 -6.18
C SER A 61 18.15 20.52 -6.16
N ASN A 62 18.42 21.05 -4.97
CA ASN A 62 19.05 22.36 -4.78
C ASN A 62 20.42 22.17 -4.09
N GLY A 63 21.34 21.52 -4.81
CA GLY A 63 22.66 21.11 -4.31
C GLY A 63 22.72 19.63 -3.92
N ASP A 64 23.80 19.23 -3.26
CA ASP A 64 24.07 17.82 -2.99
C ASP A 64 23.13 17.23 -1.94
N LYS A 65 22.89 17.92 -0.82
CA LYS A 65 22.15 17.34 0.33
C LYS A 65 20.79 17.98 0.55
N LYS A 66 20.21 18.62 -0.47
CA LYS A 66 18.96 19.39 -0.33
C LYS A 66 18.09 19.26 -1.57
N PHE A 67 16.78 19.23 -1.35
CA PHE A 67 15.79 19.36 -2.40
C PHE A 67 14.59 20.16 -1.90
N THR A 68 13.80 20.68 -2.84
CA THR A 68 12.55 21.40 -2.56
C THR A 68 11.36 20.71 -3.19
N ILE A 69 10.24 20.76 -2.47
CA ILE A 69 8.93 20.35 -2.96
C ILE A 69 8.06 21.61 -3.04
N ASP A 70 7.65 21.98 -4.24
CA ASP A 70 6.67 23.05 -4.47
C ASP A 70 5.27 22.41 -4.45
N TYR A 71 4.49 22.76 -3.44
CA TYR A 71 3.21 22.15 -3.11
C TYR A 71 2.07 23.17 -3.17
N ASP A 72 1.03 22.86 -3.94
CA ASP A 72 -0.23 23.61 -3.93
C ASP A 72 -0.09 25.14 -4.04
N GLY A 73 0.61 25.58 -5.10
CA GLY A 73 0.70 26.96 -5.58
C GLY A 73 1.42 27.98 -4.68
N SER A 74 1.56 27.69 -3.39
CA SER A 74 1.97 28.67 -2.38
C SER A 74 2.94 28.11 -1.34
N LYS A 75 2.92 26.78 -1.10
CA LYS A 75 3.73 26.17 -0.04
C LYS A 75 4.99 25.57 -0.64
N LYS A 76 6.14 26.01 -0.14
CA LYS A 76 7.44 25.44 -0.48
C LYS A 76 8.02 24.70 0.72
N PHE A 77 8.39 23.44 0.51
CA PHE A 77 9.07 22.64 1.52
C PHE A 77 10.53 22.47 1.15
N GLU A 78 11.42 23.02 1.97
CA GLU A 78 12.86 22.74 1.87
C GLU A 78 13.22 21.53 2.75
N ILE A 79 13.89 20.55 2.16
CA ILE A 79 14.28 19.29 2.82
C ILE A 79 15.79 19.05 2.66
N ARG A 80 16.48 18.64 3.73
CA ARG A 80 17.87 18.12 3.68
C ARG A 80 17.94 16.63 3.92
N THR A 81 18.89 16.00 3.26
CA THR A 81 19.26 14.58 3.42
C THR A 81 20.67 14.46 4.01
N LYS A 82 21.09 13.24 4.33
CA LYS A 82 22.43 12.95 4.86
C LYS A 82 23.49 12.97 3.75
N SER A 83 23.12 12.54 2.55
CA SER A 83 24.03 12.37 1.41
C SER A 83 23.40 12.78 0.07
N LYS A 84 24.27 12.99 -0.93
CA LYS A 84 23.87 13.25 -2.32
C LYS A 84 23.04 12.15 -2.93
N ASN A 85 23.46 10.90 -2.68
CA ASN A 85 22.72 9.74 -3.16
C ASN A 85 21.32 9.69 -2.54
N GLU A 86 21.19 9.96 -1.24
CA GLU A 86 19.87 9.98 -0.59
C GLU A 86 18.97 11.09 -1.16
N THR A 87 19.50 12.29 -1.46
CA THR A 87 18.74 13.34 -2.16
C THR A 87 18.24 12.84 -3.51
N LYS A 88 19.13 12.27 -4.34
CA LYS A 88 18.77 11.72 -5.65
C LYS A 88 17.66 10.68 -5.54
N GLU A 89 17.80 9.70 -4.65
CA GLU A 89 16.79 8.66 -4.48
C GLU A 89 15.42 9.20 -4.05
N TRP A 90 15.36 10.27 -3.23
CA TRP A 90 14.10 10.88 -2.83
C TRP A 90 13.46 11.66 -3.97
N VAL A 91 14.25 12.44 -4.71
CA VAL A 91 13.79 13.19 -5.88
C VAL A 91 13.28 12.25 -6.96
N ASP A 92 14.06 11.21 -7.30
CA ASP A 92 13.69 10.21 -8.30
C ASP A 92 12.40 9.46 -7.90
N ALA A 93 12.27 9.10 -6.62
CA ALA A 93 11.07 8.45 -6.11
C ALA A 93 9.82 9.33 -6.21
N LEU A 94 9.92 10.62 -5.89
CA LEU A 94 8.78 11.54 -5.95
C LEU A 94 8.40 11.84 -7.40
N ASN A 95 9.36 12.13 -8.28
CA ASN A 95 9.12 12.36 -9.70
C ASN A 95 8.48 11.14 -10.36
N PHE A 96 8.97 9.93 -10.08
CA PHE A 96 8.37 8.69 -10.57
C PHE A 96 6.89 8.55 -10.18
N LEU A 97 6.52 8.92 -8.95
CA LEU A 97 5.14 8.83 -8.48
C LEU A 97 4.26 9.94 -9.08
N MET A 98 4.81 11.12 -9.34
CA MET A 98 4.15 12.18 -10.09
C MET A 98 3.84 11.72 -11.52
N ASP A 99 4.81 11.14 -12.22
CA ASP A 99 4.65 10.61 -13.58
C ASP A 99 3.60 9.50 -13.66
N ILE A 100 3.56 8.59 -12.68
CA ILE A 100 2.53 7.54 -12.61
C ILE A 100 1.14 8.15 -12.48
N LYS A 101 0.99 9.16 -11.61
CA LYS A 101 -0.30 9.80 -11.36
C LYS A 101 -0.82 10.49 -12.61
N ASP A 102 0.03 11.15 -13.38
CA ASP A 102 -0.36 11.79 -14.64
C ASP A 102 -0.77 10.75 -15.69
N LYS A 103 -0.08 9.60 -15.75
CA LYS A 103 -0.47 8.48 -16.61
C LYS A 103 -1.82 7.88 -16.23
N ILE A 104 -2.12 7.76 -14.94
CA ILE A 104 -3.40 7.22 -14.46
C ILE A 104 -4.53 8.22 -14.73
N GLY A 105 -4.31 9.52 -14.47
CA GLY A 105 -5.31 10.58 -14.67
C GLY A 105 -5.78 10.71 -16.12
N ASN A 106 -4.88 10.53 -17.09
CA ASN A 106 -5.21 10.65 -18.52
C ASN A 106 -5.98 9.43 -19.09
N VAL A 107 -6.09 8.34 -18.36
CA VAL A 107 -6.87 7.14 -18.78
C VAL A 107 -8.35 7.28 -18.37
N GLY A 108 -8.71 8.38 -17.72
CA GLY A 108 -9.96 8.56 -16.97
C GLY A 108 -11.22 9.01 -17.73
N ASP A 109 -11.16 9.57 -18.94
CA ASP A 109 -12.40 10.08 -19.57
C ASP A 109 -13.18 9.07 -20.43
N GLU A 110 -12.61 7.91 -20.78
CA GLU A 110 -13.36 6.91 -21.58
C GLU A 110 -13.53 5.53 -20.91
N ARG A 111 -12.89 5.24 -19.77
CA ARG A 111 -12.93 3.90 -19.13
C ARG A 111 -12.96 3.88 -17.59
N SER A 112 -13.42 4.96 -16.95
CA SER A 112 -13.46 5.11 -15.48
C SER A 112 -14.24 4.04 -14.68
N SER A 113 -14.90 3.08 -15.33
CA SER A 113 -15.52 1.94 -14.65
C SER A 113 -14.55 0.81 -14.28
N SER A 114 -13.36 0.72 -14.91
CA SER A 114 -12.52 -0.49 -14.80
C SER A 114 -11.28 -0.37 -13.89
N ILE A 115 -10.89 0.85 -13.49
CA ILE A 115 -9.65 1.08 -12.72
C ILE A 115 -9.93 1.44 -11.25
N ASN A 116 -11.16 1.86 -10.91
CA ASN A 116 -11.58 2.12 -9.53
C ASN A 116 -11.61 0.85 -8.64
N SER A 117 -11.49 -0.36 -9.19
CA SER A 117 -11.47 -1.60 -8.40
C SER A 117 -10.17 -1.81 -7.62
N TYR A 118 -9.06 -1.16 -7.99
CA TYR A 118 -7.78 -1.32 -7.28
C TYR A 118 -7.65 -0.42 -6.05
N PHE A 119 -8.53 0.56 -5.95
CA PHE A 119 -8.45 1.63 -4.97
C PHE A 119 -9.87 2.14 -4.66
N SER A 120 -10.85 1.27 -4.32
CA SER A 120 -12.17 1.59 -3.68
C SER A 120 -12.30 1.07 -2.21
N THR A 121 -12.53 1.99 -1.26
CA THR A 121 -12.55 1.85 0.23
C THR A 121 -13.44 3.00 0.67
N ASP A 122 -14.69 2.94 0.24
CA ASP A 122 -15.74 3.69 0.86
C ASP A 122 -16.17 2.89 2.07
N SER A 123 -15.69 3.30 3.24
CA SER A 123 -16.32 2.97 4.51
C SER A 123 -16.85 4.29 5.10
N PRO A 124 -18.07 4.29 5.65
CA PRO A 124 -18.70 5.50 6.15
C PRO A 124 -17.91 6.07 7.33
N ILE A 125 -17.78 7.40 7.34
CA ILE A 125 -17.30 8.15 8.50
C ILE A 125 -18.41 8.05 9.56
N VAL A 126 -18.28 7.11 10.48
CA VAL A 126 -19.08 7.09 11.71
C VAL A 126 -18.34 7.95 12.72
N GLU A 127 -18.90 9.14 12.96
CA GLU A 127 -18.53 10.01 14.05
C GLU A 127 -19.17 9.45 15.33
N GLU A 128 -18.39 8.78 16.18
CA GLU A 128 -18.88 8.42 17.50
C GLU A 128 -17.78 8.55 18.56
N SER A 129 -18.07 9.44 19.50
CA SER A 129 -17.33 9.67 20.73
C SER A 129 -17.58 8.52 21.69
N GLN A 130 -16.52 7.94 22.28
CA GLN A 130 -16.37 7.74 23.73
C GLN A 130 -15.18 6.81 24.05
N ALA A 131 -14.53 7.14 25.16
CA ALA A 131 -13.35 6.49 25.69
C ALA A 131 -13.65 5.08 26.23
N ILE A 132 -12.84 4.07 25.84
CA ILE A 132 -12.56 2.89 26.67
C ILE A 132 -11.09 2.47 26.51
N LYS A 133 -10.50 2.14 27.66
CA LYS A 133 -9.11 1.76 27.92
C LYS A 133 -8.73 0.39 27.33
N ASN A 134 -7.52 0.33 26.77
CA ASN A 134 -6.54 -0.77 26.75
C ASN A 134 -7.01 -2.24 26.70
N LYS A 135 -6.56 -2.98 25.67
CA LYS A 135 -5.64 -4.13 25.85
C LYS A 135 -4.96 -4.56 24.54
N ASN A 136 -3.64 -4.68 24.63
CA ASN A 136 -2.70 -5.12 23.59
C ASN A 136 -3.10 -6.44 22.94
N LYS A 137 -3.35 -6.40 21.62
CA LYS A 137 -3.09 -7.53 20.72
C LYS A 137 -2.39 -6.99 19.47
N LYS A 138 -1.14 -7.43 19.25
CA LYS A 138 -0.42 -7.24 17.99
C LYS A 138 -1.16 -7.99 16.88
N SER A 139 -2.07 -7.29 16.23
CA SER A 139 -2.70 -7.70 14.98
C SER A 139 -1.73 -7.34 13.85
N TYR A 140 -1.21 -8.34 13.14
CA TYR A 140 -0.57 -8.11 11.86
C TYR A 140 -1.61 -7.50 10.93
N LEU A 141 -1.48 -6.20 10.65
CA LEU A 141 -2.31 -5.47 9.70
C LEU A 141 -2.10 -6.08 8.29
N TYR A 142 -2.94 -7.05 7.94
CA TYR A 142 -3.43 -7.13 6.58
C TYR A 142 -4.33 -5.92 6.39
N SER A 143 -4.06 -5.10 5.38
CA SER A 143 -4.95 -4.03 4.97
C SER A 143 -6.35 -4.63 4.75
N ASN A 144 -7.39 -4.00 5.31
CA ASN A 144 -8.80 -4.40 5.18
C ASN A 144 -9.34 -4.32 3.73
N VAL A 145 -8.47 -4.26 2.72
CA VAL A 145 -8.86 -4.28 1.31
C VAL A 145 -9.41 -5.67 1.01
N GLY A 146 -10.71 -5.72 0.72
CA GLY A 146 -11.40 -6.91 0.28
C GLY A 146 -11.87 -7.84 1.39
N LYS A 147 -11.91 -7.46 2.67
CA LYS A 147 -12.46 -8.38 3.68
C LYS A 147 -13.91 -8.73 3.36
N ASP A 148 -14.73 -7.80 2.88
CA ASP A 148 -16.14 -8.06 2.62
C ASP A 148 -16.38 -8.80 1.30
N GLU A 149 -15.62 -8.52 0.23
CA GLU A 149 -15.62 -9.33 -1.00
C GLU A 149 -15.04 -10.74 -0.77
N LEU A 150 -13.94 -10.85 -0.01
CA LEU A 150 -13.35 -12.12 0.37
C LEU A 150 -14.29 -12.90 1.30
N MET A 151 -14.99 -12.23 2.22
CA MET A 151 -16.00 -12.86 3.07
C MET A 151 -17.21 -13.30 2.25
N GLY A 152 -17.65 -12.52 1.25
CA GLY A 152 -18.71 -12.90 0.31
C GLY A 152 -18.36 -14.17 -0.48
N ILE A 153 -17.14 -14.22 -1.04
CA ILE A 153 -16.60 -15.41 -1.73
C ILE A 153 -16.42 -16.59 -0.75
N MET A 154 -16.10 -16.32 0.52
CA MET A 154 -15.93 -17.35 1.56
C MET A 154 -17.24 -17.85 2.17
N SER A 155 -18.33 -17.08 2.09
CA SER A 155 -19.64 -17.41 2.68
C SER A 155 -20.54 -18.25 1.78
N GLU A 156 -20.20 -18.42 0.50
CA GLU A 156 -21.04 -19.18 -0.45
C GLU A 156 -20.90 -20.71 -0.33
N GLU A 157 -19.95 -21.27 0.43
CA GLU A 157 -19.75 -22.73 0.45
C GLU A 157 -19.32 -23.30 1.81
N ASP A 158 -20.31 -23.58 2.66
CA ASP A 158 -20.27 -24.65 3.66
C ASP A 158 -21.05 -25.86 3.13
N SER A 159 -20.40 -26.74 2.35
CA SER A 159 -20.66 -28.21 2.31
C SER A 159 -20.08 -28.89 1.05
N SER A 160 -18.83 -29.35 1.13
CA SER A 160 -18.35 -30.67 0.68
C SER A 160 -16.83 -30.62 0.48
N GLY A 161 -16.11 -31.31 1.36
CA GLY A 161 -14.69 -31.53 1.20
C GLY A 161 -14.46 -32.62 0.16
N ILE A 162 -13.80 -32.28 -0.94
CA ILE A 162 -12.89 -33.09 -1.77
C ILE A 162 -12.34 -32.11 -2.81
N ILE A 163 -11.02 -32.15 -3.05
CA ILE A 163 -10.31 -31.32 -4.04
C ILE A 163 -10.90 -31.59 -5.44
N GLN A 164 -11.91 -30.83 -5.86
CA GLN A 164 -12.44 -30.83 -7.21
C GLN A 164 -11.70 -29.74 -8.01
N GLY A 165 -10.62 -30.15 -8.68
CA GLY A 165 -9.60 -29.31 -9.31
C GLY A 165 -10.03 -28.39 -10.47
N THR A 166 -11.34 -28.15 -10.69
CA THR A 166 -11.82 -27.26 -11.76
C THR A 166 -12.79 -26.17 -11.28
N ARG A 167 -13.59 -26.39 -10.24
CA ARG A 167 -14.46 -25.33 -9.66
C ARG A 167 -13.67 -24.32 -8.84
N ASP A 168 -12.68 -24.77 -8.07
CA ASP A 168 -11.78 -23.93 -7.26
C ASP A 168 -10.97 -22.92 -8.08
N HIS A 169 -10.73 -23.22 -9.36
CA HIS A 169 -9.82 -22.44 -10.19
C HIS A 169 -10.40 -21.07 -10.59
N LYS A 170 -11.72 -20.96 -10.79
CA LYS A 170 -12.39 -19.70 -11.14
C LYS A 170 -12.47 -18.75 -9.95
N GLN A 171 -12.84 -19.25 -8.77
CA GLN A 171 -12.84 -18.46 -7.53
C GLN A 171 -11.42 -18.03 -7.13
N SER A 172 -10.44 -18.90 -7.34
CA SER A 172 -9.04 -18.53 -7.09
C SER A 172 -8.56 -17.43 -8.05
N GLU A 173 -9.05 -17.40 -9.29
CA GLU A 173 -8.73 -16.34 -10.25
C GLU A 173 -9.37 -14.99 -9.88
N SER A 174 -10.61 -14.96 -9.38
CA SER A 174 -11.23 -13.72 -8.91
C SER A 174 -10.49 -13.14 -7.70
N ILE A 175 -10.09 -13.98 -6.75
CA ILE A 175 -9.26 -13.58 -5.61
C ILE A 175 -7.91 -13.02 -6.09
N LEU A 176 -7.28 -13.64 -7.09
CA LEU A 176 -6.04 -13.15 -7.67
C LEU A 176 -6.18 -11.76 -8.29
N LYS A 177 -7.30 -11.52 -8.99
CA LYS A 177 -7.60 -10.23 -9.62
C LYS A 177 -7.88 -9.18 -8.56
N ALA A 178 -8.74 -9.47 -7.58
CA ALA A 178 -9.08 -8.56 -6.48
C ALA A 178 -7.85 -8.17 -5.64
N THR A 179 -6.91 -9.09 -5.44
CA THR A 179 -5.66 -8.83 -4.70
C THR A 179 -4.58 -8.15 -5.53
N GLY A 180 -4.77 -7.99 -6.85
CA GLY A 180 -3.75 -7.48 -7.78
C GLY A 180 -2.53 -8.40 -7.96
N ILE A 181 -2.62 -9.64 -7.50
CA ILE A 181 -1.54 -10.63 -7.64
C ILE A 181 -1.61 -11.29 -9.03
N TYR A 182 -2.78 -11.27 -9.67
CA TYR A 182 -2.97 -11.82 -11.02
C TYR A 182 -1.98 -11.21 -12.02
N ASP A 183 -1.76 -9.90 -11.99
CA ASP A 183 -0.83 -9.21 -12.90
C ASP A 183 0.62 -9.68 -12.72
N TYR A 184 1.02 -10.04 -11.50
CA TYR A 184 2.34 -10.61 -11.26
C TYR A 184 2.45 -12.02 -11.83
N ILE A 185 1.43 -12.84 -11.63
CA ILE A 185 1.40 -14.24 -12.08
C ILE A 185 1.21 -14.34 -13.60
N SER A 186 0.49 -13.40 -14.21
CA SER A 186 0.26 -13.37 -15.65
C SER A 186 1.54 -13.11 -16.45
N ASN A 187 2.51 -12.41 -15.86
CA ASN A 187 3.84 -12.17 -16.41
C ASN A 187 4.77 -13.39 -16.36
N ILE A 188 4.42 -14.45 -15.62
CA ILE A 188 5.20 -15.70 -15.60
C ILE A 188 4.87 -16.48 -16.88
N PRO A 189 5.88 -16.98 -17.63
CA PRO A 189 5.66 -17.81 -18.82
C PRO A 189 4.67 -18.95 -18.55
N LYS A 190 3.71 -19.15 -19.46
CA LYS A 190 2.57 -20.07 -19.26
C LYS A 190 3.00 -21.48 -18.86
N ASN A 191 4.09 -21.97 -19.44
CA ASN A 191 4.71 -23.27 -19.11
C ASN A 191 5.21 -23.32 -17.66
N LEU A 192 5.89 -22.28 -17.17
CA LEU A 192 6.38 -22.20 -15.79
C LEU A 192 5.25 -21.95 -14.80
N ARG A 193 4.28 -21.10 -15.15
CA ARG A 193 3.12 -20.85 -14.30
C ARG A 193 2.35 -22.14 -14.01
N ASN A 194 2.03 -22.89 -15.07
CA ASN A 194 1.23 -24.11 -14.93
C ASN A 194 1.99 -25.26 -14.23
N SER A 195 3.32 -25.29 -14.33
CA SER A 195 4.14 -26.36 -13.73
C SER A 195 4.68 -26.03 -12.34
N ARG A 196 4.89 -24.76 -12.03
CA ARG A 196 5.60 -24.33 -10.80
C ARG A 196 4.76 -23.51 -9.84
N VAL A 197 3.64 -22.92 -10.27
CA VAL A 197 2.83 -22.05 -9.41
C VAL A 197 1.51 -22.75 -9.08
N MET A 198 1.32 -23.05 -7.81
CA MET A 198 0.04 -23.50 -7.27
C MET A 198 -0.51 -22.43 -6.33
N TYR A 199 -1.82 -22.22 -6.39
CA TYR A 199 -2.50 -21.30 -5.49
C TYR A 199 -3.88 -21.85 -5.16
N GLY A 200 -4.39 -21.47 -3.99
CA GLY A 200 -5.67 -21.94 -3.48
C GLY A 200 -5.77 -21.81 -1.97
N PHE A 201 -6.79 -22.43 -1.40
CA PHE A 201 -6.96 -22.51 0.05
C PHE A 201 -6.28 -23.75 0.62
N LEU A 202 -5.58 -23.56 1.73
CA LEU A 202 -5.01 -24.62 2.53
C LEU A 202 -5.59 -24.56 3.94
N ASP A 203 -6.07 -25.71 4.40
CA ASP A 203 -6.50 -25.87 5.79
C ASP A 203 -5.28 -25.88 6.70
N LYS A 204 -5.14 -24.82 7.50
CA LYS A 204 -4.07 -24.76 8.49
C LYS A 204 -4.54 -25.46 9.76
N PRO A 205 -3.86 -26.55 10.19
CA PRO A 205 -4.21 -27.22 11.43
C PRO A 205 -4.05 -26.24 12.59
N ASN A 206 -5.09 -26.15 13.42
CA ASN A 206 -5.06 -25.30 14.59
C ASN A 206 -4.19 -25.98 15.67
N ARG A 207 -3.20 -25.27 16.22
CA ARG A 207 -2.34 -25.82 17.29
C ARG A 207 -3.10 -25.97 18.62
N THR A 208 -4.22 -25.28 18.78
CA THR A 208 -5.11 -25.40 19.95
C THR A 208 -6.22 -26.41 19.66
N ARG A 209 -6.70 -27.12 20.70
CA ARG A 209 -7.72 -28.20 20.66
C ARG A 209 -9.10 -27.82 20.08
N LEU A 210 -9.27 -26.65 19.48
CA LEU A 210 -10.53 -26.23 18.85
C LEU A 210 -10.63 -26.80 17.42
N LYS A 211 -11.72 -27.54 17.17
CA LYS A 211 -11.92 -28.51 16.09
C LYS A 211 -12.05 -27.96 14.66
N ILE A 212 -12.03 -26.63 14.44
CA ILE A 212 -12.24 -26.06 13.10
C ILE A 212 -10.90 -25.55 12.53
N PRO A 213 -10.37 -26.17 11.45
CA PRO A 213 -9.18 -25.67 10.78
C PRO A 213 -9.43 -24.29 10.18
N LYS A 214 -8.42 -23.42 10.21
CA LYS A 214 -8.54 -22.09 9.57
C LYS A 214 -8.09 -22.21 8.12
N LYS A 215 -9.00 -21.98 7.17
CA LYS A 215 -8.66 -21.82 5.75
C LYS A 215 -7.74 -20.61 5.59
N ARG A 216 -6.61 -20.82 4.91
CA ARG A 216 -5.66 -19.77 4.53
C ARG A 216 -5.41 -19.86 3.04
N TRP A 217 -5.49 -18.73 2.37
CA TRP A 217 -5.10 -18.68 0.98
C TRP A 217 -3.57 -18.65 0.87
N VAL A 218 -3.01 -19.49 0.00
CA VAL A 218 -1.56 -19.72 -0.11
C VAL A 218 -1.10 -19.75 -1.56
N PHE A 219 0.17 -19.41 -1.74
CA PHE A 219 0.93 -19.66 -2.96
C PHE A 219 2.05 -20.63 -2.68
N LEU A 220 2.21 -21.61 -3.55
CA LEU A 220 3.34 -22.51 -3.57
C LEU A 220 4.07 -22.30 -4.90
N ILE A 221 5.35 -22.00 -4.80
CA ILE A 221 6.25 -21.87 -5.95
C ILE A 221 7.28 -22.98 -5.83
N SER A 222 7.25 -23.94 -6.75
CA SER A 222 8.23 -25.01 -6.81
C SER A 222 9.61 -24.46 -7.21
N SER A 223 10.65 -24.87 -6.49
CA SER A 223 12.04 -24.49 -6.77
C SER A 223 12.77 -25.43 -7.73
N ARG A 224 12.13 -26.53 -8.15
CA ARG A 224 12.71 -27.52 -9.08
C ARG A 224 12.68 -27.03 -10.52
#